data_AF-A0AAW9L8K4-F1
#
_entry.id   AF-A0AAW9L8K4-F1
#
_cell.length_a   1.000
_cell.length_b   1.000
_cell.length_c   1.000
_cell.angle_alpha   90.00
_cell.angle_beta   90.00
_cell.angle_gamma   90.00
#
_symmetry.space_group_name_H-M   'P 1'
#
loop_
_entity.id
_entity.type
_entity.pdbx_description
1 polymer ?
#
loop_
_entity_poly.entity_id
_entity_poly.type
_entity_poly.pdbx_seq_one_letter_code
_entity_poly.pdbx_strand_id
1 'polypeptide(L)'
;MNHRTKRRAVLGGLVTVAVGGAGHLLGRRQERSRWLRPVESLRDSTTFAYAEGVIDRDDGDLSVEVAMRSRHDDGRVIELFADSDRPIREYMPPLRGFWRFDADVDGRPLGEATLTVGDDTLPVELVAKTPPHHDALVKLTPRVTWRSDFVAHARGYSTGDGGGRLHVVFRSPTGDPPALDALAFRTPDGEVVGRTDVPAGVTEHSFRIDPLTAFEADGELVAFRNGSKLDAVPLFYH
;
A
#
# COMPACT_ATOMS: atom_id res chain seq x y z
N MET A 1 -31.52 -24.98 17.07
CA MET A 1 -30.40 -25.82 17.54
C MET A 1 -29.76 -26.51 16.35
N ASN A 2 -28.54 -26.11 16.00
CA ASN A 2 -27.46 -27.00 15.55
C ASN A 2 -26.18 -26.16 15.36
N HIS A 3 -25.32 -26.24 16.39
CA HIS A 3 -23.96 -25.74 16.39
C HIS A 3 -23.15 -26.46 15.30
N ARG A 4 -22.59 -25.71 14.35
CA ARG A 4 -21.47 -26.18 13.53
C ARG A 4 -20.18 -25.52 14.01
N THR A 5 -19.32 -26.39 14.49
CA THR A 5 -18.03 -26.19 15.14
C THR A 5 -17.06 -25.44 14.23
N LYS A 6 -16.73 -24.19 14.54
CA LYS A 6 -15.54 -23.51 13.99
C LYS A 6 -14.31 -24.24 14.53
N ARG A 7 -13.63 -25.03 13.68
CA ARG A 7 -12.32 -25.61 13.99
C ARG A 7 -11.34 -24.46 14.20
N ARG A 8 -10.95 -24.24 15.45
CA ARG A 8 -9.86 -23.35 15.85
C ARG A 8 -8.54 -23.94 15.38
N ALA A 9 -7.84 -23.27 14.47
CA ALA A 9 -6.40 -23.42 14.34
C ALA A 9 -5.77 -22.34 15.21
N VAL A 10 -5.18 -22.75 16.33
CA VAL A 10 -4.29 -21.95 17.16
C VAL A 10 -2.89 -22.22 16.64
N LEU A 11 -2.21 -21.20 16.11
CA LEU A 11 -0.78 -21.26 15.85
C LEU A 11 -0.12 -20.24 16.78
N GLY A 12 0.13 -20.70 18.00
CA GLY A 12 1.14 -20.14 18.87
C GLY A 12 2.52 -20.31 18.23
N GLY A 13 3.39 -19.34 18.46
CA GLY A 13 4.78 -19.43 18.03
C GLY A 13 5.56 -20.54 18.75
N LEU A 14 6.57 -21.07 18.07
CA LEU A 14 7.94 -21.32 18.56
C LEU A 14 8.76 -21.93 17.39
N VAL A 15 9.85 -21.27 16.96
CA VAL A 15 11.27 -21.57 17.25
C VAL A 15 11.90 -22.64 16.35
N THR A 16 13.01 -22.22 15.76
CA THR A 16 13.98 -22.91 14.91
C THR A 16 14.53 -24.19 15.53
N VAL A 17 14.54 -25.28 14.75
CA VAL A 17 15.54 -26.34 14.85
C VAL A 17 16.01 -26.66 13.44
N ALA A 18 17.28 -26.40 13.16
CA ALA A 18 17.96 -26.75 11.93
C ALA A 18 18.48 -28.19 12.01
N VAL A 19 18.14 -29.05 11.04
CA VAL A 19 18.99 -30.19 10.61
C VAL A 19 18.71 -30.52 9.14
N GLY A 20 19.74 -30.31 8.30
CA GLY A 20 20.22 -31.27 7.29
C GLY A 20 19.36 -31.61 6.07
N GLY A 21 19.69 -31.03 4.92
CA GLY A 21 19.25 -31.52 3.60
C GLY A 21 19.85 -30.72 2.45
N ALA A 22 21.13 -30.95 2.16
CA ALA A 22 21.79 -30.41 0.96
C ALA A 22 21.15 -30.98 -0.31
N GLY A 23 20.81 -30.13 -1.29
CA GLY A 23 20.31 -30.67 -2.55
C GLY A 23 19.73 -29.75 -3.63
N HIS A 24 19.85 -28.42 -3.59
CA HIS A 24 19.67 -27.58 -4.81
C HIS A 24 20.11 -26.12 -4.58
N LEU A 25 21.42 -25.88 -4.51
CA LEU A 25 21.97 -24.55 -4.77
C LEU A 25 22.25 -24.43 -6.27
N LEU A 26 21.18 -24.46 -7.08
CA LEU A 26 21.22 -23.66 -8.30
C LEU A 26 21.24 -22.22 -7.80
N GLY A 27 22.32 -21.50 -8.12
CA GLY A 27 22.40 -20.07 -7.89
C GLY A 27 21.21 -19.41 -8.58
N ARG A 28 20.13 -19.19 -7.82
CA ARG A 28 19.16 -18.16 -8.13
C ARG A 28 19.99 -16.89 -8.18
N ARG A 29 20.28 -16.46 -9.41
CA ARG A 29 20.71 -15.10 -9.69
C ARG A 29 19.74 -14.26 -8.87
N GLN A 30 20.26 -13.65 -7.82
CA GLN A 30 19.50 -12.80 -6.94
C GLN A 30 19.25 -11.56 -7.78
N GLU A 31 18.29 -11.66 -8.71
CA GLU A 31 17.83 -10.54 -9.50
C GLU A 31 17.36 -9.53 -8.47
N ARG A 32 18.14 -8.46 -8.38
CA ARG A 32 17.92 -7.43 -7.38
C ARG A 32 16.54 -6.86 -7.72
N SER A 33 15.55 -7.17 -6.89
CA SER A 33 14.22 -6.60 -7.00
C SER A 33 14.37 -5.09 -7.17
N ARG A 34 13.63 -4.52 -8.13
CA ARG A 34 13.64 -3.08 -8.35
C ARG A 34 12.50 -2.44 -7.56
N TRP A 35 12.81 -1.28 -7.00
CA TRP A 35 11.86 -0.44 -6.29
C TRP A 35 11.92 0.95 -6.89
N LEU A 36 10.76 1.45 -7.28
CA LEU A 36 10.53 2.83 -7.63
C LEU A 36 10.04 3.56 -6.39
N ARG A 37 10.70 4.65 -6.02
CA ARG A 37 10.34 5.47 -4.86
C ARG A 37 10.41 6.96 -5.18
N PRO A 38 9.69 7.82 -4.45
CA PRO A 38 9.88 9.26 -4.54
C PRO A 38 11.29 9.63 -4.05
N VAL A 39 11.92 10.60 -4.70
CA VAL A 39 13.17 11.21 -4.23
C VAL A 39 12.89 12.16 -3.07
N GLU A 40 11.80 12.92 -3.20
CA GLU A 40 11.36 13.90 -2.22
C GLU A 40 10.32 13.33 -1.25
N SER A 41 10.23 13.93 -0.07
CA SER A 41 9.21 13.60 0.92
C SER A 41 7.80 13.97 0.40
N LEU A 42 6.94 12.97 0.27
CA LEU A 42 5.53 13.19 -0.10
C LEU A 42 4.68 13.80 1.04
N ARG A 43 5.24 13.87 2.25
CA ARG A 43 4.56 14.46 3.42
C ARG A 43 4.21 15.92 3.17
N ASP A 44 5.09 16.64 2.49
CA ASP A 44 5.00 18.08 2.25
C ASP A 44 4.48 18.43 0.85
N SER A 45 4.32 17.42 -0.03
CA SER A 45 3.75 17.62 -1.36
C SER A 45 2.28 18.04 -1.25
N THR A 46 1.88 19.09 -1.97
CA THR A 46 0.47 19.52 -2.05
C THR A 46 -0.33 18.73 -3.09
N THR A 47 0.35 18.02 -3.98
CA THR A 47 -0.27 17.34 -5.12
C THR A 47 -0.21 15.83 -4.97
N PHE A 48 0.97 15.25 -4.75
CA PHE A 48 1.14 13.81 -4.64
C PHE A 48 0.93 13.36 -3.19
N ALA A 49 0.17 12.28 -3.01
CA ALA A 49 -0.05 11.66 -1.71
C ALA A 49 0.81 10.39 -1.56
N TYR A 50 0.91 9.58 -2.61
CA TYR A 50 1.66 8.33 -2.62
C TYR A 50 2.18 8.05 -4.02
N ALA A 51 3.38 7.48 -4.14
CA ALA A 51 3.93 6.99 -5.39
C ALA A 51 5.01 5.96 -5.10
N GLU A 52 4.78 4.69 -5.35
CA GLU A 52 5.79 3.63 -5.22
C GLU A 52 5.55 2.55 -6.27
N GLY A 53 6.60 1.84 -6.68
CA GLY A 53 6.46 0.67 -7.55
C GLY A 53 7.40 -0.45 -7.14
N VAL A 54 6.95 -1.69 -7.18
CA VAL A 54 7.80 -2.84 -6.81
C VAL A 54 7.61 -3.97 -7.81
N ILE A 55 8.71 -4.62 -8.19
CA ILE A 55 8.66 -5.79 -9.07
C ILE A 55 8.05 -6.95 -8.31
N ASP A 56 6.99 -7.53 -8.87
CA ASP A 56 6.53 -8.85 -8.42
C ASP A 56 7.45 -9.93 -9.03
N ARG A 57 7.84 -10.90 -8.21
CA ARG A 57 8.93 -11.84 -8.52
C ARG A 57 8.62 -12.77 -9.71
N ASP A 58 7.34 -12.89 -10.06
CA ASP A 58 6.87 -13.88 -11.01
C ASP A 58 6.78 -13.34 -12.46
N ASP A 59 6.47 -12.06 -12.63
CA ASP A 59 6.18 -11.48 -13.96
C ASP A 59 7.28 -10.53 -14.47
N GLY A 60 8.21 -10.09 -13.61
CA GLY A 60 9.29 -9.17 -13.99
C GLY A 60 8.85 -7.72 -14.20
N ASP A 61 7.54 -7.47 -14.26
CA ASP A 61 6.95 -6.15 -14.35
C ASP A 61 6.92 -5.42 -13.01
N LEU A 62 7.13 -4.10 -13.06
CA LEU A 62 7.04 -3.23 -11.90
C LEU A 62 5.57 -2.85 -11.67
N SER A 63 4.95 -3.34 -10.59
CA SER A 63 3.61 -2.89 -10.19
C SER A 63 3.72 -1.54 -9.49
N VAL A 64 3.25 -0.49 -10.16
CA VAL A 64 3.28 0.91 -9.71
C VAL A 64 1.95 1.31 -9.10
N GLU A 65 2.00 2.00 -7.98
CA GLU A 65 0.85 2.61 -7.31
C GLU A 65 1.09 4.11 -7.15
N VAL A 66 0.13 4.93 -7.57
CA VAL A 66 0.16 6.39 -7.46
C VAL A 66 -1.13 6.88 -6.82
N ALA A 67 -1.08 7.84 -5.90
CA ALA A 67 -2.24 8.52 -5.36
C ALA A 67 -1.99 10.03 -5.32
N MET A 68 -2.98 10.79 -5.76
CA MET A 68 -2.98 12.26 -5.74
C MET A 68 -3.82 12.75 -4.56
N ARG A 69 -3.47 13.91 -4.00
CA ARG A 69 -4.22 14.60 -2.94
C ARG A 69 -5.50 15.19 -3.49
N SER A 70 -5.38 15.94 -4.58
CA SER A 70 -6.51 16.52 -5.30
C SER A 70 -7.35 15.44 -5.98
N ARG A 71 -8.63 15.76 -6.13
CA ARG A 71 -9.61 14.98 -6.87
C ARG A 71 -9.68 15.59 -8.27
N HIS A 72 -9.22 14.87 -9.29
CA HIS A 72 -9.37 15.31 -10.69
C HIS A 72 -10.69 14.79 -11.26
N ASP A 73 -11.53 15.71 -11.72
CA ASP A 73 -12.85 15.40 -12.29
C ASP A 73 -12.77 14.90 -13.75
N ASP A 74 -11.60 14.99 -14.36
CA ASP A 74 -11.26 14.48 -15.68
C ASP A 74 -10.16 13.42 -15.63
N GLY A 75 -10.11 12.57 -16.66
CA GLY A 75 -9.03 11.60 -16.78
C GLY A 75 -7.71 12.27 -17.15
N ARG A 76 -6.61 11.68 -16.71
CA ARG A 76 -5.24 12.18 -16.94
C ARG A 76 -4.37 11.08 -17.52
N VAL A 77 -3.30 11.48 -18.20
CA VAL A 77 -2.23 10.55 -18.53
C VAL A 77 -1.23 10.57 -17.39
N ILE A 78 -0.81 9.38 -16.97
CA ILE A 78 0.34 9.16 -16.10
C ILE A 78 1.50 8.81 -17.02
N GLU A 79 2.60 9.55 -16.90
CA GLU A 79 3.84 9.25 -17.61
C GLU A 79 4.94 8.94 -16.58
N LEU A 80 5.40 7.69 -16.57
CA LEU A 80 6.55 7.28 -15.78
C LEU A 80 7.81 7.34 -16.65
N PHE A 81 8.91 7.86 -16.11
CA PHE A 81 10.13 8.19 -16.86
C PHE A 81 9.86 9.24 -17.96
N ALA A 82 9.13 10.30 -17.62
CA ALA A 82 8.70 11.36 -18.54
C ALA A 82 9.86 12.11 -19.22
N ASP A 83 11.02 12.10 -18.58
CA ASP A 83 12.28 12.67 -19.04
C ASP A 83 13.09 11.76 -19.99
N SER A 84 12.60 10.54 -20.25
CA SER A 84 13.25 9.59 -21.16
C SER A 84 12.67 9.63 -22.59
N ASP A 85 13.46 9.18 -23.58
CA ASP A 85 13.02 9.05 -24.99
C ASP A 85 11.86 8.06 -25.20
N ARG A 86 11.56 7.22 -24.18
CA ARG A 86 10.53 6.18 -24.23
C ARG A 86 9.72 6.22 -22.93
N PRO A 87 8.89 7.21 -22.63
CA PRO A 87 8.12 7.20 -21.38
C PRO A 87 7.11 6.04 -21.36
N ILE A 88 6.81 5.51 -20.18
CA ILE A 88 5.70 4.56 -19.97
C ILE A 88 4.45 5.39 -19.75
N ARG A 89 3.40 5.15 -20.53
CA ARG A 89 2.18 5.96 -20.52
C ARG A 89 0.98 5.13 -20.14
N GLU A 90 0.27 5.56 -19.12
CA GLU A 90 -0.96 4.94 -18.66
C GLU A 90 -2.08 5.95 -18.51
N TYR A 91 -3.32 5.48 -18.66
CA TYR A 91 -4.49 6.33 -18.52
C TYR A 91 -5.11 6.22 -17.14
N MET A 92 -5.15 7.36 -16.45
CA MET A 92 -5.80 7.57 -15.18
C MET A 92 -7.26 8.00 -15.41
N PRO A 93 -8.26 7.13 -15.21
CA PRO A 93 -9.65 7.54 -15.35
C PRO A 93 -10.05 8.56 -14.28
N PRO A 94 -11.08 9.39 -14.55
CA PRO A 94 -11.58 10.37 -13.59
C PRO A 94 -12.00 9.71 -12.26
N LEU A 95 -11.45 10.25 -11.18
CA LEU A 95 -11.63 9.92 -9.75
C LEU A 95 -11.60 8.45 -9.33
N ARG A 96 -10.48 8.07 -8.71
CA ARG A 96 -10.24 6.76 -8.12
C ARG A 96 -9.07 6.89 -7.12
N GLY A 97 -9.21 6.35 -5.91
CA GLY A 97 -8.49 6.75 -4.69
C GLY A 97 -6.97 6.75 -4.82
N PHE A 98 -6.48 5.71 -5.46
CA PHE A 98 -5.14 5.50 -5.96
C PHE A 98 -5.27 4.83 -7.34
N TRP A 99 -4.20 4.79 -8.11
CA TRP A 99 -4.13 4.12 -9.40
C TRP A 99 -2.98 3.13 -9.38
N ARG A 100 -3.27 1.91 -9.83
CA ARG A 100 -2.30 0.83 -9.95
C ARG A 100 -2.19 0.44 -11.40
N PHE A 101 -0.97 0.31 -11.89
CA PHE A 101 -0.66 -0.18 -13.24
C PHE A 101 0.69 -0.91 -13.22
N ASP A 102 0.89 -1.81 -14.18
CA ASP A 102 2.14 -2.51 -14.35
C ASP A 102 3.01 -1.80 -15.40
N ALA A 103 4.31 -1.77 -15.17
CA ALA A 103 5.26 -1.03 -15.98
C ALA A 103 6.44 -1.93 -16.35
N ASP A 104 6.61 -2.16 -17.66
CA ASP A 104 7.81 -2.79 -18.20
C ASP A 104 8.99 -1.82 -18.06
N VAL A 105 9.88 -2.16 -17.13
CA VAL A 105 11.10 -1.41 -16.84
C VAL A 105 12.35 -2.13 -17.33
N ASP A 106 12.23 -3.16 -18.19
CA ASP A 106 13.40 -3.81 -18.75
C ASP A 106 14.23 -2.85 -19.61
N GLY A 107 15.54 -3.00 -19.54
CA GLY A 107 16.49 -2.08 -20.17
C GLY A 107 16.54 -0.65 -19.59
N ARG A 108 15.68 -0.28 -18.62
CA ARG A 108 15.77 1.02 -17.92
C ARG A 108 16.99 1.07 -17.02
N PRO A 109 17.79 2.15 -17.05
CA PRO A 109 18.85 2.35 -16.08
C PRO A 109 18.27 2.59 -14.68
N LEU A 110 19.06 2.27 -13.66
CA LEU A 110 18.79 2.74 -12.30
C LEU A 110 19.10 4.24 -12.20
N GLY A 111 18.43 4.94 -11.29
CA GLY A 111 18.66 6.36 -11.03
C GLY A 111 17.37 7.16 -10.98
N GLU A 112 17.53 8.48 -10.89
CA GLU A 112 16.44 9.45 -10.88
C GLU A 112 15.75 9.54 -12.24
N ALA A 113 14.46 9.78 -12.20
CA ALA A 113 13.56 9.97 -13.32
C ALA A 113 12.38 10.84 -12.90
N THR A 114 11.54 11.21 -13.86
CA THR A 114 10.34 12.00 -13.57
C THR A 114 9.06 11.17 -13.72
N LEU A 115 8.18 11.26 -12.73
CA LEU A 115 6.78 10.87 -12.85
C LEU A 115 5.95 12.12 -13.12
N THR A 116 5.11 12.07 -14.15
CA THR A 116 4.18 13.15 -14.52
C THR A 116 2.74 12.66 -14.44
N VAL A 117 1.84 13.46 -13.88
CA VAL A 117 0.39 13.24 -13.88
C VAL A 117 -0.30 14.52 -14.30
N GLY A 118 -0.74 14.61 -15.56
CA GLY A 118 -1.17 15.90 -16.11
C GLY A 118 -0.01 16.90 -16.16
N ASP A 119 -0.17 18.06 -15.52
CA ASP A 119 0.88 19.10 -15.45
C ASP A 119 1.74 18.98 -14.17
N ASP A 120 1.37 18.07 -13.26
CA ASP A 120 2.07 17.86 -12.00
C ASP A 120 3.23 16.87 -12.17
N THR A 121 4.35 17.15 -11.50
CA THR A 121 5.58 16.33 -11.60
C THR A 121 6.06 15.91 -10.22
N LEU A 122 6.68 14.72 -10.17
CA LEU A 122 7.30 14.17 -8.98
C LEU A 122 8.64 13.51 -9.36
N PRO A 123 9.78 13.92 -8.77
CA PRO A 123 11.03 13.20 -8.95
C PRO A 123 10.95 11.83 -8.25
N VAL A 124 11.29 10.79 -9.00
CA VAL A 124 11.29 9.39 -8.55
C VAL A 124 12.63 8.73 -8.86
N GLU A 125 12.99 7.68 -8.13
CA GLU A 125 14.23 6.94 -8.31
C GLU A 125 13.94 5.45 -8.45
N LEU A 126 14.47 4.84 -9.51
CA LEU A 126 14.49 3.38 -9.69
C LEU A 126 15.77 2.81 -9.09
N VAL A 127 15.63 2.02 -8.02
CA VAL A 127 16.76 1.42 -7.29
C VAL A 127 16.71 -0.10 -7.29
N ALA A 128 17.87 -0.74 -7.22
CA ALA A 128 18.01 -2.19 -7.08
C ALA A 128 17.94 -2.62 -5.60
N LYS A 129 16.79 -2.39 -4.97
CA LYS A 129 16.50 -2.69 -3.56
C LYS A 129 15.05 -3.14 -3.40
N THR A 130 14.79 -4.06 -2.47
CA THR A 130 13.42 -4.43 -2.06
C THR A 130 12.93 -3.52 -0.91
N PRO A 131 11.71 -2.97 -0.96
CA PRO A 131 11.18 -2.20 0.16
C PRO A 131 10.87 -3.11 1.37
N PRO A 132 11.04 -2.64 2.62
CA PRO A 132 10.91 -3.49 3.82
C PRO A 132 9.58 -4.23 3.97
N HIS A 133 8.50 -3.66 3.43
CA HIS A 133 7.14 -4.20 3.55
C HIS A 133 6.80 -5.22 2.45
N HIS A 134 7.60 -5.31 1.38
CA HIS A 134 7.27 -6.12 0.22
C HIS A 134 7.46 -7.63 0.47
N ASP A 135 8.37 -8.00 1.37
CA ASP A 135 8.62 -9.40 1.75
C ASP A 135 7.79 -9.86 2.96
N ALA A 136 6.76 -9.09 3.35
CA ALA A 136 5.88 -9.46 4.43
C ALA A 136 5.07 -10.73 4.08
N LEU A 137 4.86 -11.60 5.07
CA LEU A 137 4.10 -12.84 4.94
C LEU A 137 2.61 -12.59 4.67
N VAL A 138 2.08 -11.49 5.20
CA VAL A 138 0.73 -11.03 4.95
C VAL A 138 0.80 -9.56 4.55
N LYS A 139 0.13 -9.21 3.46
CA LYS A 139 0.03 -7.86 2.91
C LYS A 139 -1.43 -7.46 2.91
N LEU A 140 -1.72 -6.26 3.40
CA LEU A 140 -3.00 -5.59 3.23
C LEU A 140 -2.86 -4.61 2.08
N THR A 141 -3.45 -4.94 0.95
CA THR A 141 -3.49 -4.06 -0.22
C THR A 141 -4.92 -3.67 -0.53
N PRO A 142 -5.15 -2.48 -1.07
CA PRO A 142 -6.47 -2.19 -1.58
C PRO A 142 -6.84 -3.09 -2.75
N ARG A 143 -8.09 -3.55 -2.78
CA ARG A 143 -8.53 -4.60 -3.72
C ARG A 143 -9.09 -4.08 -5.04
N VAL A 144 -9.77 -2.95 -4.95
CA VAL A 144 -10.38 -2.24 -6.06
C VAL A 144 -10.11 -0.78 -5.86
N THR A 145 -10.23 -0.02 -6.93
CA THR A 145 -10.17 1.43 -6.80
C THR A 145 -11.39 1.94 -6.05
N TRP A 146 -11.16 2.66 -4.96
CA TRP A 146 -12.22 3.21 -4.09
C TRP A 146 -12.30 4.73 -4.22
N ARG A 147 -13.31 5.36 -3.63
CA ARG A 147 -13.36 6.82 -3.49
C ARG A 147 -13.48 7.16 -2.02
N SER A 148 -12.53 7.95 -1.54
CA SER A 148 -12.50 8.44 -0.17
C SER A 148 -12.19 9.93 -0.20
N ASP A 149 -12.91 10.70 0.61
CA ASP A 149 -12.71 12.14 0.72
C ASP A 149 -11.55 12.50 1.64
N PHE A 150 -11.07 11.52 2.43
CA PHE A 150 -10.07 11.72 3.47
C PHE A 150 -8.80 10.91 3.24
N VAL A 151 -8.94 9.65 2.83
CA VAL A 151 -7.83 8.71 2.61
C VAL A 151 -7.45 8.73 1.13
N ALA A 152 -6.20 9.06 0.87
CA ALA A 152 -5.61 8.95 -0.47
C ALA A 152 -5.13 7.52 -0.73
N HIS A 153 -4.47 6.90 0.25
CA HIS A 153 -3.90 5.57 0.12
C HIS A 153 -3.87 4.85 1.46
N ALA A 154 -3.89 3.52 1.43
CA ALA A 154 -3.64 2.69 2.60
C ALA A 154 -2.97 1.37 2.20
N ARG A 155 -1.98 0.95 2.99
CA ARG A 155 -1.30 -0.33 2.84
C ARG A 155 -0.89 -0.85 4.20
N GLY A 156 -1.01 -2.16 4.42
CA GLY A 156 -0.52 -2.79 5.63
C GLY A 156 0.31 -4.02 5.36
N TYR A 157 1.01 -4.47 6.39
CA TYR A 157 1.86 -5.66 6.30
C TYR A 157 2.06 -6.29 7.68
N SER A 158 2.26 -7.61 7.71
CA SER A 158 2.66 -8.34 8.91
C SER A 158 4.02 -7.85 9.41
N THR A 159 4.14 -7.60 10.70
CA THR A 159 5.40 -7.30 11.38
C THR A 159 5.95 -8.57 12.03
N GLY A 160 7.28 -8.71 12.07
CA GLY A 160 7.95 -9.91 12.59
C GLY A 160 7.75 -10.19 14.08
N ASP A 161 6.99 -9.35 14.79
CA ASP A 161 6.66 -9.45 16.21
C ASP A 161 5.24 -10.03 16.46
N GLY A 162 4.66 -10.66 15.45
CA GLY A 162 3.36 -11.32 15.55
C GLY A 162 2.15 -10.39 15.43
N GLY A 163 2.33 -9.14 15.01
CA GLY A 163 1.24 -8.22 14.66
C GLY A 163 1.29 -7.78 13.19
N GLY A 164 0.55 -6.73 12.88
CA GLY A 164 0.67 -6.01 11.61
C GLY A 164 0.81 -4.50 11.83
N ARG A 165 1.25 -3.81 10.79
CA ARG A 165 1.23 -2.35 10.72
C ARG A 165 0.41 -1.92 9.52
N LEU A 166 -0.54 -1.02 9.74
CA LEU A 166 -1.29 -0.36 8.69
C LEU A 166 -0.79 1.08 8.56
N HIS A 167 -0.44 1.47 7.35
CA HIS A 167 -0.04 2.82 6.96
C HIS A 167 -1.17 3.44 6.17
N VAL A 168 -1.51 4.67 6.51
CA VAL A 168 -2.61 5.42 5.91
C VAL A 168 -2.08 6.79 5.51
N VAL A 169 -2.34 7.16 4.27
CA VAL A 169 -2.02 8.47 3.72
C VAL A 169 -3.32 9.24 3.50
N PHE A 170 -3.38 10.46 4.02
CA PHE A 170 -4.54 11.33 3.90
C PHE A 170 -4.43 12.25 2.69
N ARG A 171 -5.56 12.71 2.15
CA ARG A 171 -5.62 13.69 1.06
C ARG A 171 -5.15 15.07 1.51
N SER A 172 -5.59 15.47 2.70
CA SER A 172 -5.26 16.75 3.32
C SER A 172 -4.70 16.50 4.73
N PRO A 173 -3.94 17.46 5.29
CA PRO A 173 -3.61 17.42 6.70
C PRO A 173 -4.88 17.24 7.54
N THR A 174 -4.84 16.32 8.49
CA THR A 174 -5.95 16.08 9.42
C THR A 174 -6.20 17.32 10.28
N GLY A 175 -7.40 17.45 10.86
CA GLY A 175 -7.72 18.58 11.75
C GLY A 175 -8.41 19.77 11.08
N ASP A 176 -8.46 19.85 9.75
CA ASP A 176 -9.30 20.82 9.03
C ASP A 176 -10.67 20.19 8.65
N PRO A 177 -11.83 20.87 8.83
CA PRO A 177 -13.11 20.18 8.86
C PRO A 177 -13.59 19.61 7.51
N PRO A 178 -14.23 18.42 7.51
CA PRO A 178 -14.43 17.57 8.68
C PRO A 178 -13.18 16.72 9.01
N ALA A 179 -12.65 16.91 10.22
CA ALA A 179 -11.48 16.19 10.69
C ALA A 179 -11.85 14.75 11.12
N LEU A 180 -11.10 13.78 10.61
CA LEU A 180 -11.09 12.43 11.16
C LEU A 180 -10.46 12.44 12.55
N ASP A 181 -11.08 11.78 13.52
CA ASP A 181 -10.55 11.66 14.88
C ASP A 181 -9.94 10.29 15.17
N ALA A 182 -10.38 9.25 14.46
CA ALA A 182 -9.88 7.90 14.65
C ALA A 182 -9.93 7.07 13.35
N LEU A 183 -9.05 6.08 13.30
CA LEU A 183 -9.06 5.01 12.31
C LEU A 183 -9.23 3.68 13.02
N ALA A 184 -9.92 2.74 12.37
CA ALA A 184 -9.93 1.35 12.79
C ALA A 184 -9.84 0.41 11.59
N PHE A 185 -9.19 -0.73 11.77
CA PHE A 185 -9.28 -1.83 10.81
C PHE A 185 -10.32 -2.85 11.29
N ARG A 186 -11.22 -3.24 10.38
CA ARG A 186 -12.26 -4.24 10.63
C ARG A 186 -12.06 -5.46 9.75
N THR A 187 -12.18 -6.62 10.36
CA THR A 187 -12.23 -7.92 9.65
C THR A 187 -13.55 -8.05 8.88
N PRO A 188 -13.71 -9.04 7.99
CA PRO A 188 -14.97 -9.22 7.26
C PRO A 188 -16.16 -9.55 8.18
N ASP A 189 -15.90 -10.15 9.34
CA ASP A 189 -16.91 -10.41 10.38
C ASP A 189 -17.30 -9.12 11.17
N GLY A 190 -16.67 -7.97 10.86
CA GLY A 190 -16.91 -6.68 11.50
C GLY A 190 -16.15 -6.46 12.81
N GLU A 191 -15.28 -7.40 13.19
CA GLU A 191 -14.45 -7.29 14.39
C GLU A 191 -13.38 -6.21 14.21
N VAL A 192 -13.21 -5.33 15.20
CA VAL A 192 -12.15 -4.32 15.21
C VAL A 192 -10.88 -4.94 15.76
N VAL A 193 -9.86 -5.08 14.91
CA VAL A 193 -8.57 -5.70 15.24
C VAL A 193 -7.44 -4.66 15.32
N GLY A 194 -7.79 -3.38 15.28
CA GLY A 194 -6.84 -2.29 15.49
C GLY A 194 -7.58 -0.97 15.43
N ARG A 195 -7.25 -0.07 16.35
CA ARG A 195 -7.83 1.27 16.42
C ARG A 195 -6.78 2.25 16.90
N THR A 196 -6.81 3.46 16.35
CA THR A 196 -5.93 4.55 16.75
C THR A 196 -6.67 5.87 16.64
N ASP A 197 -6.35 6.80 17.53
CA ASP A 197 -6.70 8.19 17.34
C ASP A 197 -5.77 8.80 16.29
N VAL A 198 -6.30 9.70 15.47
CA VAL A 198 -5.57 10.39 14.42
C VAL A 198 -5.15 11.76 14.94
N PRO A 199 -3.84 12.04 15.08
CA PRO A 199 -3.38 13.37 15.45
C PRO A 199 -3.83 14.40 14.42
N ALA A 200 -4.06 15.64 14.84
CA ALA A 200 -4.30 16.75 13.90
C ALA A 200 -2.99 17.15 13.19
N GLY A 201 -3.11 17.69 11.98
CA GLY A 201 -2.03 18.23 11.17
C GLY A 201 -1.15 17.18 10.47
N VAL A 202 -1.55 15.90 10.45
CA VAL A 202 -0.76 14.84 9.80
C VAL A 202 -1.29 14.50 8.41
N THR A 203 -0.39 14.22 7.49
CA THR A 203 -0.71 13.75 6.12
C THR A 203 -0.52 12.25 5.96
N GLU A 204 0.11 11.60 6.95
CA GLU A 204 0.30 10.16 7.04
C GLU A 204 0.18 9.72 8.51
N HIS A 205 -0.29 8.49 8.73
CA HIS A 205 -0.34 7.89 10.06
C HIS A 205 -0.17 6.38 9.95
N SER A 206 0.44 5.79 10.97
CA SER A 206 0.63 4.34 11.04
C SER A 206 0.19 3.82 12.39
N PHE A 207 -0.49 2.68 12.42
CA PHE A 207 -0.89 2.03 13.66
C PHE A 207 -0.78 0.52 13.60
N ARG A 208 -0.72 -0.09 14.78
CA ARG A 208 -0.65 -1.55 14.95
C ARG A 208 -2.04 -2.15 14.76
N ILE A 209 -2.07 -3.30 14.11
CA ILE A 209 -3.22 -4.19 14.08
C ILE A 209 -2.82 -5.54 14.70
N ASP A 210 -3.80 -6.20 15.31
CA ASP A 210 -3.66 -7.55 15.82
C ASP A 210 -3.42 -8.52 14.66
N PRO A 211 -2.76 -9.65 14.92
CA PRO A 211 -2.52 -10.66 13.89
C PRO A 211 -3.83 -11.09 13.23
N LEU A 212 -3.83 -10.97 11.90
CA LEU A 212 -4.87 -11.56 11.07
C LEU A 212 -4.56 -13.05 10.96
N THR A 213 -5.59 -13.89 11.11
CA THR A 213 -5.41 -15.30 10.73
C THR A 213 -5.17 -15.32 9.23
N ALA A 214 -4.17 -16.06 8.76
CA ALA A 214 -3.89 -16.16 7.33
C ALA A 214 -5.09 -16.79 6.62
N PHE A 215 -5.84 -15.98 5.89
CA PHE A 215 -6.83 -16.36 4.90
C PHE A 215 -7.02 -15.17 3.96
N GLU A 216 -7.01 -15.40 2.66
CA GLU A 216 -7.39 -14.39 1.68
C GLU A 216 -8.77 -13.83 2.01
N ALA A 217 -8.85 -12.56 2.38
CA ALA A 217 -10.12 -11.97 2.78
C ALA A 217 -10.16 -10.45 2.70
N ASP A 218 -11.39 -9.96 2.59
CA ASP A 218 -11.71 -8.55 2.59
C ASP A 218 -11.80 -8.01 4.02
N GLY A 219 -11.32 -6.81 4.25
CA GLY A 219 -11.55 -6.02 5.45
C GLY A 219 -11.77 -4.56 5.09
N GLU A 220 -12.03 -3.74 6.11
CA GLU A 220 -12.25 -2.31 5.93
C GLU A 220 -11.30 -1.50 6.83
N LEU A 221 -10.58 -0.55 6.24
CA LEU A 221 -10.10 0.60 7.00
C LEU A 221 -11.25 1.58 7.13
N VAL A 222 -11.71 1.80 8.36
CA VAL A 222 -12.84 2.66 8.68
C VAL A 222 -12.35 3.94 9.32
N ALA A 223 -12.79 5.07 8.78
CA ALA A 223 -12.50 6.40 9.31
C ALA A 223 -13.68 6.90 10.14
N PHE A 224 -13.39 7.50 11.29
CA PHE A 224 -14.39 7.99 12.24
C PHE A 224 -14.29 9.50 12.45
N ARG A 225 -15.43 10.06 12.88
CA ARG A 225 -15.53 11.40 13.47
C ARG A 225 -16.57 11.38 14.57
N ASN A 226 -16.19 11.76 15.79
CA ASN A 226 -17.02 11.78 16.98
C ASN A 226 -17.75 10.42 17.18
N GLY A 227 -17.02 9.33 16.99
CA GLY A 227 -17.55 7.96 17.09
C GLY A 227 -18.43 7.48 15.92
N SER A 228 -18.77 8.35 14.97
CA SER A 228 -19.55 7.98 13.77
C SER A 228 -18.64 7.56 12.62
N LYS A 229 -18.99 6.48 11.90
CA LYS A 229 -18.30 6.09 10.66
C LYS A 229 -18.50 7.19 9.61
N LEU A 230 -17.40 7.71 9.09
CA LEU A 230 -17.39 8.73 8.04
C LEU A 230 -17.02 8.14 6.68
N ASP A 231 -16.13 7.14 6.67
CA ASP A 231 -15.61 6.54 5.45
C ASP A 231 -15.21 5.07 5.67
N ALA A 232 -15.11 4.29 4.59
CA ALA A 232 -14.51 2.97 4.60
C ALA A 232 -13.78 2.67 3.29
N VAL A 233 -12.53 2.22 3.44
CA VAL A 233 -11.67 1.79 2.35
C VAL A 233 -11.58 0.25 2.35
N PRO A 234 -11.98 -0.43 1.25
CA PRO A 234 -11.87 -1.86 1.16
C PRO A 234 -10.40 -2.26 1.01
N LEU A 235 -9.92 -3.12 1.90
CA LEU A 235 -8.59 -3.72 1.86
C LEU A 235 -8.72 -5.23 1.76
N PHE A 236 -7.72 -5.86 1.14
CA PHE A 236 -7.61 -7.29 1.00
C PHE A 236 -6.30 -7.74 1.61
N TYR A 237 -6.36 -8.70 2.53
CA TYR A 237 -5.17 -9.31 3.07
C TYR A 237 -4.89 -10.67 2.43
N HIS A 238 -3.65 -10.86 1.99
CA HIS A 238 -3.13 -12.04 1.31
C HIS A 238 -1.66 -12.30 1.69
#